data_AF-A0AAU2RV28-F1
#
_entry.id   AF-A0AAU2RV28-F1
#
_cell.length_a   1.000
_cell.length_b   1.000
_cell.length_c   1.000
_cell.angle_alpha   90.00
_cell.angle_beta   90.00
_cell.angle_gamma   90.00
#
_symmetry.space_group_name_H-M   'P 1'
#
loop_
_entity.id
_entity.type
_entity.pdbx_description
1 polymer ?
#
loop_
_entity_poly.entity_id
_entity_poly.type
_entity_poly.pdbx_seq_one_letter_code
_entity_poly.pdbx_strand_id
1 'polypeptide(L)'
;MSKAAVEQLGRGLRVELAPHGASATTVYFSLIQTDMIRNGVDEDPTIGKLLARTTPRPLLKRLAPDQAAHAIAHAIEHRSPRVLRPARWTPLSVLRGMINPAIDARLAGDRKVRALLGELEGRGVR
;
A
#
# COMPACT_ATOMS: atom_id res chain seq x y z
N MET A 1 -4.81 -4.83 -8.31
CA MET A 1 -3.97 -6.00 -8.65
C MET A 1 -2.57 -5.62 -9.13
N SER A 2 -2.38 -4.61 -9.99
CA SER A 2 -1.08 -4.31 -10.61
C SER A 2 0.09 -4.10 -9.65
N LYS A 3 -0.12 -3.45 -8.49
CA LYS A 3 0.94 -3.25 -7.48
C LYS A 3 1.42 -4.55 -6.82
N ALA A 4 0.53 -5.53 -6.65
CA ALA A 4 0.89 -6.84 -6.12
C ALA A 4 1.68 -7.66 -7.15
N ALA A 5 1.34 -7.54 -8.45
CA ALA A 5 2.11 -8.16 -9.52
C ALA A 5 3.55 -7.62 -9.57
N VAL A 6 3.72 -6.29 -9.45
CA VAL A 6 5.06 -5.66 -9.36
C VAL A 6 5.87 -6.19 -8.17
N GLU A 7 5.22 -6.48 -7.04
CA GLU A 7 5.89 -7.11 -5.89
C GLU A 7 6.52 -8.45 -6.24
N GLN A 8 5.73 -9.32 -6.85
CA GLN A 8 6.16 -10.68 -7.18
C GLN A 8 7.22 -10.66 -8.27
N LEU A 9 7.06 -9.78 -9.27
CA LEU A 9 8.08 -9.53 -10.28
C LEU A 9 9.40 -9.10 -9.64
N GLY A 10 9.39 -8.11 -8.75
CA GLY A 10 10.60 -7.66 -8.07
C GLY A 10 11.26 -8.72 -7.19
N ARG A 11 10.47 -9.65 -6.62
CA ARG A 11 11.00 -10.81 -5.87
C ARG A 11 11.68 -11.82 -6.79
N GLY A 12 11.09 -12.16 -7.93
CA GLY A 12 11.68 -13.06 -8.91
C GLY A 12 12.95 -12.47 -9.51
N LEU A 13 12.88 -11.23 -9.98
CA LEU A 13 13.99 -10.52 -10.62
C LEU A 13 15.23 -10.45 -9.72
N ARG A 14 15.06 -10.33 -8.39
CA ARG A 14 16.20 -10.34 -7.46
C ARG A 14 16.98 -11.65 -7.46
N VAL A 15 16.29 -12.78 -7.59
CA VAL A 15 16.93 -14.10 -7.67
C VAL A 15 17.70 -14.21 -8.98
N GLU A 16 17.08 -13.79 -10.08
CA GLU A 16 17.69 -13.80 -11.42
C GLU A 16 18.92 -12.89 -11.53
N LEU A 17 18.92 -11.75 -10.84
CA LEU A 17 20.03 -10.77 -10.86
C LEU A 17 21.19 -11.10 -9.92
N ALA A 18 21.02 -12.05 -8.98
CA ALA A 18 22.04 -12.39 -8.00
C ALA A 18 23.40 -12.79 -8.62
N PRO A 19 23.46 -13.60 -9.71
CA PRO A 19 24.71 -13.95 -10.38
C PRO A 19 25.43 -12.75 -11.02
N HIS A 20 24.70 -11.66 -11.30
CA HIS A 20 25.23 -10.47 -11.96
C HIS A 20 25.66 -9.37 -10.98
N GLY A 21 25.59 -9.62 -9.67
CA GLY A 21 25.90 -8.62 -8.64
C GLY A 21 24.94 -7.42 -8.64
N ALA A 22 23.79 -7.56 -9.29
CA ALA A 22 22.73 -6.55 -9.38
C ALA A 22 21.62 -6.80 -8.35
N SER A 23 20.79 -5.79 -8.09
CA SER A 23 19.73 -5.84 -7.07
C SER A 23 18.42 -5.25 -7.58
N ALA A 24 17.31 -5.75 -7.06
CA ALA A 24 15.97 -5.21 -7.31
C ALA A 24 15.28 -4.85 -5.99
N THR A 25 14.80 -3.62 -5.89
CA THR A 25 14.16 -3.05 -4.70
C THR A 25 12.67 -2.78 -4.97
N THR A 26 11.81 -3.18 -4.04
CA THR A 26 10.40 -2.79 -4.04
C THR A 26 10.09 -1.88 -2.86
N VAL A 27 9.35 -0.80 -3.12
CA VAL A 27 9.03 0.20 -2.10
C VAL A 27 7.52 0.32 -1.93
N TYR A 28 7.09 0.25 -0.68
CA TYR A 28 5.71 0.40 -0.25
C TYR A 28 5.58 1.67 0.58
N PHE A 29 4.79 2.61 0.06
CA PHE A 29 4.43 3.83 0.77
C PHE A 29 2.98 3.75 1.26
N SER A 30 2.72 4.36 2.42
CA SER A 30 1.37 4.84 2.74
C SER A 30 0.95 5.94 1.78
N LEU A 31 -0.28 6.44 1.92
CA LEU A 31 -0.78 7.55 1.12
C LEU A 31 0.23 8.71 1.13
N ILE A 32 0.72 9.12 -0.04
CA ILE A 32 1.65 10.24 -0.18
C ILE A 32 0.82 11.51 -0.36
N GLN A 33 1.23 12.62 0.24
CA GLN A 33 0.56 13.92 0.10
C GLN A 33 0.78 14.50 -1.30
N THR A 34 0.05 13.98 -2.28
CA THR A 34 0.05 14.46 -3.67
C THR A 34 -1.33 14.98 -4.04
N ASP A 35 -1.41 15.75 -5.13
CA ASP A 35 -2.68 16.27 -5.65
C ASP A 35 -3.66 15.15 -6.01
N MET A 36 -3.15 14.01 -6.50
CA MET A 36 -3.97 12.82 -6.77
C MET A 36 -4.64 12.28 -5.49
N ILE A 37 -3.90 12.21 -4.38
CA ILE A 37 -4.46 11.75 -3.10
C ILE A 37 -5.39 12.80 -2.50
N ARG A 38 -5.04 14.09 -2.59
CA ARG A 38 -5.90 15.17 -2.11
C ARG A 38 -7.26 15.13 -2.82
N ASN A 39 -7.24 15.22 -4.15
CA ASN A 39 -8.46 15.35 -4.94
C ASN A 39 -9.23 14.02 -5.06
N GLY A 40 -8.54 12.88 -4.98
CA GLY A 40 -9.15 11.55 -5.16
C GLY A 40 -9.53 10.81 -3.88
N VAL A 41 -8.83 11.05 -2.78
CA VAL A 41 -9.02 10.30 -1.52
C VAL A 41 -9.50 11.20 -0.39
N ASP A 42 -8.90 12.38 -0.26
CA ASP A 42 -9.18 13.26 0.89
C ASP A 42 -10.46 14.06 0.72
N GLU A 43 -10.78 14.45 -0.51
CA GLU A 43 -11.99 15.20 -0.85
C GLU A 43 -13.23 14.30 -1.03
N ASP A 44 -13.07 12.97 -1.19
CA ASP A 44 -14.18 12.04 -1.29
C ASP A 44 -14.59 11.48 0.10
N PRO A 45 -15.75 11.89 0.65
CA PRO A 45 -16.19 11.46 1.97
C PRO A 45 -16.53 9.97 2.04
N THR A 46 -16.90 9.32 0.94
CA THR A 46 -17.19 7.87 0.91
C THR A 46 -15.89 7.08 0.94
N ILE A 47 -14.87 7.50 0.20
CA ILE A 47 -13.52 6.89 0.26
C ILE A 47 -12.91 7.10 1.64
N GLY A 48 -13.01 8.30 2.22
CA GLY A 48 -12.54 8.57 3.58
C GLY A 48 -13.18 7.67 4.64
N LYS A 49 -14.50 7.47 4.57
CA LYS A 49 -15.23 6.54 5.48
C LYS A 49 -14.81 5.09 5.29
N LEU A 50 -14.62 4.65 4.04
CA LEU A 50 -14.18 3.30 3.72
C LEU A 50 -12.77 3.05 4.29
N LEU A 51 -11.84 3.95 4.02
CA LEU A 51 -10.46 3.87 4.52
C LEU A 51 -10.41 3.89 6.06
N ALA A 52 -11.17 4.76 6.72
CA ALA A 52 -11.24 4.81 8.18
C ALA A 52 -11.78 3.50 8.80
N ARG A 53 -12.55 2.71 8.04
CA ARG A 53 -13.15 1.46 8.50
C ARG A 53 -12.28 0.23 8.20
N THR A 54 -11.61 0.22 7.04
CA THR A 54 -10.80 -0.92 6.58
C THR A 54 -9.36 -0.84 7.07
N THR A 55 -8.87 0.37 7.37
CA THR A 55 -7.45 0.63 7.57
C THR A 55 -7.19 1.28 8.93
N PRO A 56 -6.22 0.77 9.72
CA PRO A 56 -5.77 1.41 10.95
C PRO A 56 -5.40 2.88 10.77
N ARG A 57 -5.82 3.75 11.70
CA ARG A 57 -5.55 5.21 11.67
C ARG A 57 -4.08 5.59 11.37
N PRO A 58 -3.05 4.92 11.92
CA PRO A 58 -1.68 5.31 11.61
C PRO A 58 -1.21 4.88 10.21
N LEU A 59 -1.94 4.04 9.46
CA LEU A 59 -1.70 3.78 8.03
C LEU A 59 -2.30 4.86 7.12
N LEU A 60 -3.27 5.63 7.64
CA LEU A 60 -3.91 6.75 6.93
C LEU A 60 -3.12 8.06 7.07
N LYS A 61 -2.01 8.06 7.83
CA LYS A 61 -1.13 9.22 7.92
C LYS A 61 -0.46 9.43 6.56
N ARG A 62 -0.59 10.64 6.04
CA ARG A 62 0.03 11.05 4.78
C ARG A 62 1.54 11.13 4.94
N LEU A 63 2.26 10.53 4.01
CA LEU A 63 3.71 10.63 3.90
C LEU A 63 4.05 11.82 3.01
N ALA A 64 5.00 12.64 3.44
CA ALA A 64 5.43 13.78 2.64
C ALA A 64 6.25 13.29 1.41
N PRO A 65 6.13 13.93 0.22
CA PRO A 65 6.80 13.46 -1.00
C PRO A 65 8.32 13.41 -0.89
N ASP A 66 8.93 14.36 -0.19
CA ASP A 66 10.36 14.42 0.14
C ASP A 66 10.81 13.19 0.95
N GLN A 67 10.00 12.77 1.92
CA GLN A 67 10.29 11.57 2.72
C GLN A 67 10.20 10.30 1.87
N ALA A 68 9.27 10.25 0.92
CA ALA A 68 9.19 9.15 -0.04
C ALA A 68 10.43 9.12 -0.94
N ALA A 69 10.83 10.27 -1.50
CA ALA A 69 12.01 10.38 -2.35
C ALA A 69 13.29 9.96 -1.61
N HIS A 70 13.49 10.45 -0.39
CA HIS A 70 14.65 10.07 0.44
C HIS A 70 14.63 8.57 0.77
N ALA A 71 13.47 7.98 1.05
CA ALA A 71 13.36 6.55 1.29
C ALA A 71 13.73 5.72 0.04
N ILE A 72 13.43 6.21 -1.18
CA ILE A 72 13.86 5.56 -2.43
C ILE A 72 15.38 5.65 -2.57
N ALA A 73 15.95 6.85 -2.46
CA ALA A 73 17.40 7.08 -2.60
C ALA A 73 18.19 6.19 -1.63
N HIS A 74 17.83 6.22 -0.36
CA HIS A 74 18.44 5.38 0.67
C HIS A 74 18.30 3.88 0.36
N ALA A 75 17.16 3.45 -0.18
CA ALA A 75 16.96 2.04 -0.52
C ALA A 75 17.88 1.58 -1.66
N ILE A 76 18.10 2.45 -2.64
CA ILE A 76 18.99 2.21 -3.78
C ILE A 76 20.44 2.14 -3.30
N GLU A 77 20.89 3.14 -2.54
CA GLU A 77 22.26 3.21 -1.98
C GLU A 77 22.63 1.96 -1.18
N HIS A 78 21.70 1.49 -0.35
CA HIS A 78 21.91 0.33 0.53
C HIS A 78 21.49 -1.00 -0.11
N ARG A 79 21.11 -1.01 -1.39
CA ARG A 79 20.57 -2.19 -2.11
C ARG A 79 19.50 -2.94 -1.31
N SER A 80 18.64 -2.18 -0.64
CA SER A 80 17.64 -2.72 0.27
C SER A 80 16.60 -3.52 -0.50
N PRO A 81 16.34 -4.79 -0.15
CA PRO A 81 15.40 -5.63 -0.90
C PRO A 81 13.96 -5.11 -0.83
N ARG A 82 13.55 -4.54 0.30
CA ARG A 82 12.20 -4.02 0.48
C ARG A 82 12.23 -2.86 1.45
N VAL A 83 11.51 -1.79 1.10
CA VAL A 83 11.31 -0.65 2.00
C VAL A 83 9.82 -0.44 2.21
N LEU A 84 9.43 -0.39 3.48
CA LEU A 84 8.09 -0.02 3.90
C LEU A 84 8.15 1.31 4.64
N ARG A 85 7.27 2.24 4.27
CA ARG A 85 7.10 3.52 4.96
C ARG A 85 5.62 3.78 5.21
N PRO A 86 5.22 4.09 6.46
CA PRO A 86 6.07 4.28 7.64
C PRO A 86 6.59 2.96 8.26
N ALA A 87 7.84 2.97 8.75
CA ALA A 87 8.59 1.76 9.16
C ALA A 87 7.92 0.94 10.28
N ARG A 88 7.06 1.57 11.09
CA ARG A 88 6.25 0.96 12.15
C ARG A 88 5.34 -0.19 11.71
N TRP A 89 5.15 -0.38 10.40
CA TRP A 89 4.30 -1.44 9.83
C TRP A 89 5.08 -2.62 9.24
N THR A 90 6.41 -2.61 9.37
CA THR A 90 7.26 -3.74 8.98
C THR A 90 6.81 -5.07 9.61
N PRO A 91 6.39 -5.14 10.90
CA PRO A 91 5.90 -6.37 11.50
C PRO A 91 4.62 -6.91 10.84
N LEU A 92 3.69 -6.02 10.51
CA LEU A 92 2.43 -6.38 9.83
C LEU A 92 2.66 -6.85 8.40
N SER A 93 3.64 -6.28 7.69
CA SER A 93 4.01 -6.75 6.36
C SER A 93 4.69 -8.11 6.37
N VAL A 94 5.40 -8.47 7.45
CA VAL A 94 6.06 -9.78 7.59
C VAL A 94 5.03 -10.85 7.96
N LEU A 95 4.10 -10.56 8.87
CA LEU A 95 3.06 -11.49 9.31
C LEU A 95 1.79 -11.47 8.44
N ARG A 96 1.82 -10.77 7.29
CA ARG A 96 0.66 -10.60 6.39
C ARG A 96 0.03 -11.91 5.95
N GLY A 97 0.83 -12.97 5.79
CA GLY A 97 0.33 -14.29 5.36
C GLY A 97 -0.64 -14.92 6.36
N MET A 98 -0.50 -14.58 7.65
CA MET A 98 -1.38 -15.05 8.73
C MET A 98 -2.44 -14.02 9.09
N ILE A 99 -2.11 -12.72 9.03
CA ILE A 99 -3.01 -11.64 9.42
C ILE A 99 -4.05 -11.33 8.32
N ASN A 100 -3.64 -11.32 7.05
CA ASN A 100 -4.53 -10.92 5.95
C ASN A 100 -5.78 -11.80 5.85
N PRO A 101 -5.71 -13.16 5.92
CA PRO A 101 -6.91 -13.99 5.84
C PRO A 101 -7.97 -13.64 6.88
N ALA A 102 -7.56 -13.32 8.11
CA ALA A 102 -8.46 -12.93 9.19
C ALA A 102 -9.08 -11.54 8.95
N ILE A 103 -8.28 -10.58 8.46
CA ILE A 103 -8.78 -9.25 8.09
C ILE A 103 -9.74 -9.35 6.92
N ASP A 104 -9.41 -10.12 5.89
CA ASP A 104 -10.21 -10.29 4.68
C ASP A 104 -11.56 -10.91 5.00
N ALA A 105 -11.59 -11.97 5.83
CA ALA A 105 -12.83 -12.59 6.30
C ALA A 105 -13.71 -11.59 7.07
N ARG A 106 -13.10 -10.77 7.94
CA ARG A 106 -13.82 -9.73 8.70
C ARG A 106 -14.39 -8.65 7.78
N LEU A 107 -13.62 -8.18 6.81
CA LEU A 107 -14.04 -7.13 5.87
C LEU A 107 -15.11 -7.63 4.91
N ALA A 108 -15.01 -8.87 4.42
CA ALA A 108 -16.03 -9.49 3.57
C ALA A 108 -17.41 -9.59 4.28
N GLY A 109 -17.40 -9.80 5.60
CA GLY A 109 -18.62 -9.84 6.41
C GLY A 109 -19.23 -8.46 6.73
N ASP A 110 -18.46 -7.36 6.69
CA ASP A 110 -18.91 -6.04 7.15
C ASP A 110 -19.91 -5.43 6.15
N ARG A 111 -21.19 -5.36 6.56
CA ARG A 111 -22.28 -4.77 5.75
C ARG A 111 -22.02 -3.32 5.36
N LYS A 112 -21.34 -2.56 6.22
CA LYS A 112 -21.05 -1.14 5.99
C LYS A 112 -19.94 -0.97 4.96
N VAL A 113 -18.95 -1.86 4.95
CA VAL A 113 -17.92 -1.92 3.90
C VAL A 113 -18.58 -2.23 2.55
N ARG A 114 -19.48 -3.22 2.48
CA ARG A 114 -20.22 -3.55 1.25
C ARG A 114 -21.08 -2.39 0.75
N ALA A 115 -21.79 -1.69 1.63
CA ALA A 115 -22.59 -0.52 1.26
C ALA A 115 -21.73 0.60 0.66
N LEU A 116 -20.60 0.92 1.30
CA LEU A 116 -19.67 1.94 0.80
C LEU A 116 -19.04 1.55 -0.55
N LEU A 117 -18.73 0.26 -0.77
CA LEU A 117 -18.25 -0.23 -2.06
C LEU A 117 -19.32 -0.09 -3.16
N GLY A 118 -20.57 -0.46 -2.86
CA GLY A 118 -21.68 -0.30 -3.80
C GLY A 118 -21.96 1.16 -4.18
N GLU A 119 -21.83 2.09 -3.22
CA GLU A 119 -21.91 3.53 -3.50
C GLU A 119 -20.82 4.00 -4.49
N LEU A 120 -19.60 3.47 -4.39
CA LEU A 120 -18.49 3.83 -5.27
C LEU A 120 -18.66 3.23 -6.67
N GLU A 121 -19.07 1.96 -6.76
CA GLU A 121 -19.34 1.29 -8.03
C GLU A 121 -20.47 1.97 -8.81
N GLY A 122 -21.53 2.38 -8.12
CA GLY A 122 -22.66 3.09 -8.74
C GLY A 122 -22.32 4.45 -9.35
N ARG A 123 -21.18 5.07 -8.97
CA ARG A 123 -20.71 6.35 -9.53
C ARG A 123 -20.00 6.20 -10.87
N GLY A 124 -19.35 5.06 -11.12
CA GLY A 124 -18.57 4.81 -12.35
C GLY A 124 -19.41 4.41 -13.56
N VAL A 125 -20.73 4.26 -13.39
CA VAL A 125 -21.69 3.83 -14.43
C VAL A 125 -22.48 5.03 -15.01
N ARG A 126 -22.14 6.27 -14.64
CA ARG A 126 -22.73 7.50 -15.20
C ARG A 126 -21.79 8.22 -16.14
#